data_AF-A0A1D3DZN1-F1
#
_entry.id   AF-A0A1D3DZN1-F1
#
_cell.length_a   1.000
_cell.length_b   1.000
_cell.length_c   1.000
_cell.angle_alpha   90.00
_cell.angle_beta   90.00
_cell.angle_gamma   90.00
#
_symmetry.space_group_name_H-M   'P 1'
#
loop_
_entity.id
_entity.type
_entity.pdbx_description
1 polymer ?
#
loop_
_entity_poly.entity_id
_entity_poly.type
_entity_poly.pdbx_seq_one_letter_code
_entity_poly.pdbx_strand_id
1 'polypeptide(L)' 'MPAPPAPRPPGPWQSAGPSPRPLPLPGYRSLRRQQADSGPSMVSLILLLTAPAVFAAAVLRPRSR' A
#
# COMPACT_ATOMS: atom_id res chain seq x y z
N MET A 1 -23.79 32.45 -3.18
CA MET A 1 -22.35 32.65 -2.94
C MET A 1 -21.80 33.58 -4.02
N PRO A 2 -20.99 34.60 -3.70
CA PRO A 2 -20.35 35.40 -4.73
C PRO A 2 -19.24 34.60 -5.43
N ALA A 3 -19.06 34.82 -6.73
CA ALA A 3 -18.04 34.14 -7.52
C ALA A 3 -16.63 34.63 -7.14
N PRO A 4 -15.60 33.77 -7.22
CA PRO A 4 -14.22 34.16 -6.95
C PRO A 4 -13.72 35.18 -7.99
N PRO A 5 -12.84 36.13 -7.61
CA PRO A 5 -12.31 37.13 -8.52
C PRO A 5 -11.41 36.51 -9.58
N ALA A 6 -11.39 37.12 -10.77
CA ALA A 6 -10.61 36.64 -11.90
C ALA A 6 -9.09 36.73 -11.64
N PRO A 7 -8.27 35.82 -12.21
CA PRO A 7 -6.82 35.87 -12.07
C PRO A 7 -6.23 37.15 -12.66
N ARG A 8 -5.28 37.76 -11.95
CA ARG A 8 -4.57 38.96 -12.42
C ARG A 8 -3.63 38.59 -13.57
N PRO A 9 -3.57 39.36 -14.66
CA PRO A 9 -2.64 39.08 -15.75
C PRO A 9 -1.17 39.14 -15.27
N PRO A 10 -0.29 38.29 -15.83
CA PRO A 10 1.12 38.26 -15.45
C PRO A 10 1.81 39.58 -15.79
N GLY A 11 2.69 40.04 -14.89
CA GLY A 11 3.44 41.28 -15.06
C GLY A 11 4.58 41.14 -16.09
N PRO A 12 5.16 42.26 -16.56
CA PRO A 12 6.16 42.28 -17.66
C PRO A 12 7.43 41.43 -17.40
N TRP A 13 7.69 41.09 -16.14
CA TRP A 13 8.88 40.36 -15.68
C TRP A 13 8.63 38.87 -15.46
N GLN A 14 7.39 38.38 -15.66
CA GLN A 14 7.09 36.96 -15.58
C GLN A 14 7.47 36.30 -16.90
N SER A 15 8.79 36.15 -17.12
CA SER A 15 9.28 35.30 -18.20
C SER A 15 8.73 33.90 -18.00
N ALA A 16 8.04 33.38 -19.01
CA ALA A 16 7.70 31.97 -19.12
C ALA A 16 9.00 31.17 -19.03
N GLY A 17 9.32 30.66 -17.84
CA GLY A 17 10.45 29.79 -17.63
C GLY A 17 10.31 28.55 -18.53
N PRO A 18 11.43 27.89 -18.90
CA PRO A 18 11.37 26.70 -19.73
C PRO A 18 10.46 25.65 -19.08
N SER A 19 9.41 25.26 -19.81
CA SER A 19 8.48 24.22 -19.38
C SER A 19 9.26 22.88 -19.26
N PRO A 20 9.16 22.16 -18.12
CA PRO A 20 9.84 20.89 -17.95
C PRO A 20 9.44 19.91 -19.06
N ARG A 21 10.41 19.49 -19.88
CA ARG A 21 10.18 18.50 -20.93
C ARG A 21 10.06 17.13 -20.28
N PRO A 22 8.95 16.38 -20.46
CA PRO A 22 8.81 15.05 -19.88
C PRO A 22 9.90 14.14 -20.45
N LEU A 23 10.79 13.65 -19.58
CA LEU A 23 11.79 12.66 -19.94
C LEU A 23 11.14 11.27 -19.89
N PRO A 24 11.39 10.38 -20.87
CA PRO A 24 10.91 9.01 -20.80
C PRO A 24 11.61 8.30 -19.63
N LEU A 25 10.86 8.11 -18.54
CA LEU A 25 11.30 7.32 -17.40
C LEU A 25 11.44 5.85 -17.87
N PRO A 26 12.48 5.12 -17.42
CA PRO A 26 12.54 3.67 -17.64
C PRO A 26 11.24 3.07 -17.14
N GLY A 27 10.60 2.25 -17.98
CA GLY A 27 9.38 1.54 -17.62
C GLY A 27 9.67 0.55 -16.50
N TYR A 28 9.73 1.04 -15.26
CA TYR A 28 9.86 0.22 -14.07
C TYR A 28 8.64 -0.69 -14.04
N ARG A 29 8.85 -1.93 -14.47
CA ARG A 29 7.80 -2.95 -14.54
C ARG A 29 7.27 -3.10 -13.13
N SER A 30 6.03 -2.65 -12.90
CA SER A 30 5.35 -2.91 -11.64
C SER A 30 5.29 -4.43 -11.48
N LEU A 31 5.94 -4.93 -10.42
CA LEU A 31 5.73 -6.29 -9.96
C LEU A 31 4.27 -6.36 -9.48
N ARG A 32 3.35 -6.61 -10.40
CA ARG A 32 2.00 -7.04 -10.08
C ARG A 32 2.21 -8.34 -9.30
N ARG A 33 2.21 -8.25 -7.97
CA ARG A 33 2.30 -9.40 -7.07
C ARG A 33 1.36 -10.44 -7.66
N GLN A 34 1.90 -11.60 -8.04
CA GLN A 34 1.07 -12.74 -8.39
C GLN A 34 0.09 -12.87 -7.23
N GLN A 35 -1.19 -12.69 -7.54
CA GLN A 35 -2.25 -12.93 -6.58
C GLN A 35 -1.99 -14.33 -6.05
N ALA A 36 -1.70 -14.47 -4.75
CA ALA A 36 -1.58 -15.78 -4.14
C ALA A 36 -2.81 -16.59 -4.56
N ASP A 37 -2.60 -17.83 -5.01
CA ASP A 37 -3.65 -18.70 -5.55
C ASP A 37 -4.93 -18.52 -4.71
N SER A 38 -6.06 -18.23 -5.38
CA SER A 38 -7.31 -17.71 -4.80
C SER A 38 -8.03 -18.67 -3.84
N GLY A 39 -7.34 -19.11 -2.79
CA GLY A 39 -7.83 -19.98 -1.74
C GLY A 39 -7.05 -19.76 -0.44
N PRO A 40 -7.66 -20.05 0.71
CA PRO A 40 -6.94 -20.04 1.97
C PRO A 40 -5.80 -21.05 1.90
N SER A 41 -4.58 -20.62 2.27
CA SER A 41 -3.44 -21.52 2.37
C SER A 41 -3.79 -22.71 3.26
N MET A 42 -3.49 -23.94 2.80
CA MET A 42 -3.68 -25.16 3.58
C MET A 42 -3.03 -25.06 4.96
N VAL A 43 -1.86 -24.42 5.03
CA VAL A 43 -1.16 -24.15 6.29
C VAL A 43 -1.97 -23.22 7.19
N SER A 44 -2.53 -22.13 6.62
CA SER A 44 -3.38 -21.21 7.36
C SER A 44 -4.65 -21.89 7.89
N LEU A 45 -5.25 -22.81 7.13
CA LEU A 45 -6.40 -23.61 7.59
C LEU A 45 -6.03 -24.53 8.75
N ILE A 46 -4.90 -25.24 8.63
CA ILE A 46 -4.40 -26.12 9.70
C ILE A 46 -4.12 -25.31 10.96
N LEU A 47 -3.47 -24.14 10.84
CA LEU A 47 -3.21 -23.25 11.97
C LEU A 47 -4.51 -22.73 12.57
N LEU A 48 -5.48 -22.30 11.77
CA LEU A 48 -6.77 -21.84 12.28
C LEU A 48 -7.47 -22.93 13.10
N LEU A 49 -7.39 -24.19 12.67
CA LEU A 49 -8.02 -25.33 13.34
C LEU A 49 -7.26 -25.77 14.61
N THR A 50 -5.93 -25.81 14.55
CA THR A 50 -5.09 -26.44 15.59
C THR A 50 -4.47 -25.45 16.57
N ALA A 51 -4.23 -24.21 16.16
CA ALA A 51 -3.57 -23.21 17.01
C ALA A 51 -4.31 -22.95 18.33
N PRO A 52 -5.65 -22.88 18.40
CA PRO A 52 -6.34 -22.67 19.68
C PRO A 52 -6.07 -23.80 20.69
N ALA A 53 -6.05 -25.05 20.22
CA ALA A 53 -5.79 -26.22 21.06
C ALA A 53 -4.35 -26.23 21.57
N VAL A 54 -3.37 -25.98 20.69
CA VAL A 54 -1.95 -25.92 21.07
C VAL A 54 -1.68 -24.75 22.03
N PHE A 55 -2.31 -23.58 21.79
CA PHE A 55 -2.21 -22.43 22.68
C PHE A 55 -2.79 -22.73 24.07
N ALA A 56 -3.99 -23.32 24.13
CA ALA A 56 -4.61 -23.72 25.40
C ALA A 56 -3.73 -24.73 26.16
N ALA A 57 -3.17 -25.72 25.46
CA ALA A 57 -2.24 -26.67 26.05
C ALA A 57 -0.97 -25.99 26.57
N ALA A 58 -0.42 -25.00 25.86
CA ALA A 58 0.76 -24.26 26.28
C ALA A 58 0.48 -23.36 27.51
N VAL A 59 -0.70 -22.75 27.58
CA VAL A 59 -1.13 -21.93 28.73
C VAL A 59 -1.40 -22.80 29.96
N LEU A 60 -2.06 -23.94 29.77
CA LEU A 60 -2.47 -24.83 30.85
C LEU A 60 -1.38 -25.80 31.27
N ARG A 61 -0.33 -25.98 30.46
CA ARG A 61 0.83 -26.80 30.82
C ARG A 61 1.37 -26.27 32.15
N PRO A 62 1.32 -27.06 33.23
CA PRO A 62 1.93 -26.67 34.48
C PRO A 62 3.40 -26.42 34.20
N ARG A 63 3.89 -25.21 34.52
CA ARG A 63 5.32 -25.00 34.72
C ARG A 63 5.70 -25.70 36.02
N SER A 64 5.73 -27.03 36.01
CA SER A 64 6.23 -27.79 37.15
C SER A 64 7.71 -27.47 37.29
N ARG A 65 8.06 -26.91 38.45
CA ARG A 65 9.42 -26.78 38.97
C ARG A 65 10.01 -28.16 39.27
#